data_AF-A0A381Y7X6-F1
#
_entry.id   AF-A0A381Y7X6-F1
#
_cell.length_a   1.000
_cell.length_b   1.000
_cell.length_c   1.000
_cell.angle_alpha   90.00
_cell.angle_beta   90.00
_cell.angle_gamma   90.00
#
_symmetry.space_group_name_H-M   'P 1'
#
loop_
_entity.id
_entity.type
_entity.pdbx_description
1 polymer ?
#
loop_
_entity_poly.entity_id
_entity_poly.type
_entity_poly.pdbx_seq_one_letter_code
_entity_poly.pdbx_strand_id
1 'polypeptide(L)'
;FRASPETVNKVSSLISENKIKFHLGQVKSLNGKDGVLDSVVCSQGENEIKIDCDTILPFFGLTMKLGPVANWGINLNENLVSVDTEKFETDQKGIFAIGDINTYPGKLKLILCGFHEAALMAQKAHSYVYPDKKITFQYTTSSTDLRKKLGVL
;
A
#
# COMPACT_ATOMS: atom_id res chain seq x y z
N PHE A 1 -2.20 -22.78 8.29
CA PHE A 1 -1.59 -21.88 7.29
C PHE A 1 -2.68 -21.12 6.55
N ARG A 2 -2.46 -19.84 6.18
CA ARG A 2 -3.29 -19.13 5.21
C ARG A 2 -2.52 -19.08 3.90
N ALA A 3 -2.78 -20.01 2.99
CA ALA A 3 -2.15 -20.11 1.68
C ALA A 3 -3.06 -20.92 0.74
N SER A 4 -2.70 -21.00 -0.54
CA SER A 4 -3.40 -21.90 -1.47
C SER A 4 -3.34 -23.35 -0.96
N PRO A 5 -4.37 -24.18 -1.22
CA PRO A 5 -4.37 -25.59 -0.80
C PRO A 5 -3.14 -26.36 -1.30
N GLU A 6 -2.69 -26.07 -2.53
CA GLU A 6 -1.50 -26.68 -3.13
C GLU A 6 -0.23 -26.37 -2.33
N THR A 7 -0.03 -25.10 -1.96
CA THR A 7 1.14 -24.69 -1.16
C THR A 7 1.13 -25.37 0.20
N VAL A 8 -0.03 -25.46 0.85
CA VAL A 8 -0.16 -26.13 2.16
C VAL A 8 0.19 -27.60 2.04
N ASN A 9 -0.33 -28.30 1.02
CA ASN A 9 -0.03 -29.72 0.81
C ASN A 9 1.46 -29.97 0.56
N LYS A 10 2.12 -29.09 -0.23
CA LYS A 10 3.56 -29.18 -0.48
C LYS A 10 4.39 -29.04 0.80
N VAL A 11 4.06 -28.06 1.65
CA VAL A 11 4.74 -27.87 2.95
C VAL A 11 4.50 -29.08 3.86
N SER A 12 3.27 -29.60 3.93
CA SER A 12 2.95 -30.80 4.71
C SER A 12 3.76 -32.03 4.26
N SER A 13 3.93 -32.24 2.95
CA SER A 13 4.79 -33.33 2.42
C SER A 13 6.23 -33.18 2.89
N LEU A 14 6.81 -31.98 2.77
CA LEU A 14 8.18 -31.70 3.19
C LEU A 14 8.39 -31.89 4.70
N ILE A 15 7.38 -31.57 5.51
CA ILE A 15 7.40 -31.86 6.95
C ILE A 15 7.39 -33.38 7.19
N SER A 16 6.51 -34.12 6.51
CA SER A 16 6.43 -35.60 6.66
C SER A 16 7.69 -36.33 6.19
N GLU A 17 8.40 -35.76 5.22
CA GLU A 17 9.68 -36.25 4.71
C GLU A 17 10.88 -35.79 5.57
N ASN A 18 10.65 -35.11 6.69
CA ASN A 18 11.69 -34.51 7.56
C ASN A 18 12.65 -33.53 6.84
N LYS A 19 12.23 -32.95 5.71
CA LYS A 19 13.00 -31.94 4.97
C LYS A 19 12.86 -30.54 5.56
N ILE A 20 11.78 -30.29 6.31
CA ILE A 20 11.53 -29.03 7.03
C ILE A 20 11.12 -29.37 8.47
N LYS A 21 11.71 -28.69 9.44
CA LYS A 21 11.25 -28.71 10.84
C LYS A 21 10.20 -27.63 11.03
N PHE A 22 9.00 -28.04 11.46
CA PHE A 22 7.92 -27.11 11.76
C PHE A 22 7.78 -26.94 13.27
N HIS A 23 7.81 -25.68 13.72
CA HIS A 23 7.61 -25.31 15.12
C HIS A 23 6.43 -24.36 15.21
N LEU A 24 5.38 -24.76 15.95
CA LEU A 24 4.27 -23.88 16.28
C LEU A 24 4.65 -23.04 17.50
N GLY A 25 4.76 -21.72 17.33
CA GLY A 25 5.20 -20.82 18.38
C GLY A 25 5.48 -19.40 17.89
N GLN A 26 6.10 -18.58 18.74
CA GLN A 26 6.52 -17.21 18.42
C GLN A 26 7.99 -17.01 18.71
N VAL A 27 8.71 -16.32 17.83
CA VAL A 27 10.11 -15.95 18.06
C VAL A 27 10.17 -14.91 19.18
N LYS A 28 10.89 -15.23 20.27
CA LYS A 28 11.03 -14.40 21.47
C LYS A 28 12.34 -13.61 21.48
N SER A 29 13.43 -14.23 21.01
CA SER A 29 14.75 -13.58 20.94
C SER A 29 15.59 -14.11 19.79
N LEU A 30 16.56 -13.29 19.38
CA LEU A 30 17.58 -13.59 18.39
C LEU A 30 18.94 -13.61 19.11
N ASN A 31 19.75 -14.62 18.86
CA ASN A 31 21.11 -14.71 19.40
C ASN A 31 22.10 -14.66 18.25
N GLY A 32 23.12 -13.82 18.38
CA GLY A 32 24.13 -13.61 17.36
C GLY A 32 25.10 -12.51 17.77
N LYS A 33 26.22 -12.38 17.04
CA LYS A 33 27.23 -11.33 17.24
C LYS A 33 27.57 -10.69 15.91
N ASP A 34 27.93 -9.40 15.95
CA ASP A 34 28.43 -8.64 14.80
C ASP A 34 27.52 -8.71 13.55
N GLY A 35 26.20 -8.75 13.77
CA GLY A 35 25.20 -8.82 12.69
C GLY A 35 24.99 -10.21 12.10
N VAL A 36 25.67 -11.24 12.60
CA VAL A 36 25.50 -12.65 12.20
C VAL A 36 24.60 -13.35 13.21
N LEU A 37 23.55 -14.03 12.73
CA LEU A 37 22.65 -14.82 13.56
C LEU A 37 23.27 -16.19 13.83
N ASP A 38 23.17 -16.67 15.07
CA ASP A 38 23.56 -18.04 15.45
C ASP A 38 22.34 -18.91 15.75
N SER A 39 21.31 -18.32 16.34
CA SER A 39 20.07 -19.02 16.69
C SER A 39 18.92 -18.09 17.01
N VAL A 40 17.72 -18.67 17.06
CA VAL A 40 16.50 -18.02 17.58
C VAL A 40 15.91 -18.82 18.72
N VAL A 41 15.26 -18.13 19.66
CA VAL A 41 14.44 -18.76 20.70
C VAL A 41 12.99 -18.64 20.30
N CYS A 42 12.31 -19.79 20.18
CA CYS A 42 10.88 -19.86 19.88
C CYS A 42 10.12 -20.30 21.14
N SER A 43 9.13 -19.52 21.56
CA SER A 43 8.22 -19.86 22.64
C SER A 43 7.07 -20.73 22.11
N GLN A 44 6.84 -21.85 22.78
CA GLN A 44 5.79 -22.82 22.49
C GLN A 44 4.92 -23.03 23.76
N GLY A 45 4.12 -22.01 24.10
CA GLY A 45 3.39 -21.97 25.37
C GLY A 45 4.34 -21.67 26.53
N GLU A 46 4.40 -22.54 27.53
CA GLU A 46 5.31 -22.40 28.68
C GLU A 46 6.75 -22.86 28.39
N ASN A 47 6.95 -23.57 27.27
CA ASN A 47 8.26 -24.07 26.87
C ASN A 47 8.96 -23.12 25.90
N GLU A 48 10.29 -23.14 25.93
CA GLU A 48 11.14 -22.45 24.96
C GLU A 48 12.05 -23.44 24.27
N ILE A 49 12.22 -23.27 22.95
CA ILE A 49 13.14 -24.07 22.16
C ILE A 49 14.16 -23.15 21.47
N LYS A 50 15.41 -23.59 21.46
CA LYS A 50 16.48 -22.95 20.69
C LYS A 50 16.58 -23.61 19.32
N ILE A 51 16.60 -22.79 18.26
CA ILE A 51 16.73 -23.23 16.87
C ILE A 51 17.99 -22.57 16.30
N ASP A 52 19.01 -23.37 16.03
CA ASP A 52 20.24 -22.89 15.40
C ASP A 52 19.95 -22.51 13.93
N CYS A 53 20.32 -21.29 13.54
CA CYS A 53 20.12 -20.75 12.20
C CYS A 53 20.99 -19.52 11.98
N ASP A 54 21.46 -19.35 10.74
CA ASP A 54 22.27 -18.21 10.29
C ASP A 54 21.42 -17.05 9.72
N THR A 55 20.17 -17.35 9.36
CA THR A 55 19.29 -16.46 8.63
C THR A 55 17.86 -16.59 9.12
N ILE A 56 17.19 -15.45 9.33
CA ILE A 56 15.76 -15.39 9.60
C ILE A 56 15.04 -14.62 8.49
N LEU A 57 13.95 -15.18 7.99
CA LEU A 57 13.11 -14.59 6.94
C LEU A 57 11.68 -14.35 7.47
N PRO A 58 11.38 -13.16 8.02
CA PRO A 58 10.06 -12.86 8.56
C PRO A 58 9.06 -12.51 7.46
N PHE A 59 8.05 -13.34 7.27
CA PHE A 59 6.93 -13.11 6.34
C PHE A 59 5.64 -12.73 7.07
N PHE A 60 5.66 -11.66 7.88
CA PHE A 60 4.50 -11.20 8.67
C PHE A 60 3.43 -10.44 7.87
N GLY A 61 3.68 -10.22 6.58
CA GLY A 61 2.87 -9.34 5.73
C GLY A 61 3.41 -7.91 5.71
N LEU A 62 2.62 -7.00 5.15
CA LEU A 62 2.98 -5.59 4.98
C LEU A 62 2.18 -4.73 5.95
N THR A 63 2.81 -3.64 6.42
CA THR A 63 2.14 -2.60 7.21
C THR A 63 2.26 -1.26 6.49
N MET A 64 1.17 -0.50 6.46
CA MET A 64 1.17 0.83 5.87
C MET A 64 1.69 1.82 6.89
N LYS A 65 2.76 2.52 6.53
CA LYS A 65 3.27 3.69 7.27
C LYS A 65 3.18 4.89 6.34
N LEU A 66 2.88 6.08 6.88
CA LEU A 66 2.82 7.32 6.10
C LEU A 66 4.11 7.56 5.30
N GLY A 67 5.25 7.15 5.86
CA GLY A 67 6.51 7.10 5.14
C GLY A 67 7.00 8.50 4.74
N PRO A 68 7.55 8.67 3.51
CA PRO A 68 8.15 9.93 3.07
C PRO A 68 7.19 11.12 3.04
N VAL A 69 5.88 10.89 2.88
CA VAL A 69 4.86 11.95 2.76
C VAL A 69 4.87 12.88 3.97
N ALA A 70 5.20 12.36 5.15
CA ALA A 70 5.34 13.16 6.38
C ALA A 70 6.34 14.32 6.27
N ASN A 71 7.31 14.23 5.35
CA ASN A 71 8.42 15.17 5.23
C ASN A 71 8.31 16.08 3.99
N TRP A 72 7.19 16.07 3.27
CA TRP A 72 7.03 16.85 2.03
C TRP A 72 6.67 18.33 2.27
N GLY A 73 6.50 18.75 3.52
CA GLY A 73 6.08 20.12 3.84
C GLY A 73 4.63 20.44 3.46
N ILE A 74 3.81 19.40 3.24
CA ILE A 74 2.38 19.49 2.96
C ILE A 74 1.63 19.48 4.29
N ASN A 75 0.55 20.25 4.39
CA ASN A 75 -0.25 20.30 5.61
C ASN A 75 -1.00 18.98 5.87
N LEU A 76 -0.69 18.35 7.01
CA LEU A 76 -1.30 17.11 7.45
C LEU A 76 -2.25 17.36 8.63
N ASN A 77 -3.42 16.74 8.57
CA ASN A 77 -4.37 16.64 9.68
C ASN A 77 -4.54 15.16 10.03
N GLU A 78 -4.12 14.75 11.23
CA GLU A 78 -4.15 13.35 11.68
C GLU A 78 -3.49 12.37 10.69
N ASN A 79 -2.33 12.74 10.13
CA ASN A 79 -1.59 11.98 9.09
C ASN A 79 -2.30 11.88 7.72
N LEU A 80 -3.36 12.66 7.49
CA LEU A 80 -4.04 12.79 6.20
C LEU A 80 -3.75 14.15 5.57
N VAL A 81 -3.64 14.18 4.25
CA VAL A 81 -3.38 15.41 3.50
C VAL A 81 -4.67 16.23 3.39
N SER A 82 -4.64 17.47 3.90
CA SER A 82 -5.80 18.37 3.77
C SER A 82 -5.91 18.89 2.33
N VAL A 83 -7.11 18.86 1.77
CA VAL A 83 -7.37 19.30 0.38
C VAL A 83 -8.64 20.13 0.26
N ASP A 84 -8.75 20.92 -0.83
CA ASP A 84 -10.01 21.54 -1.22
C ASP A 84 -10.96 20.53 -1.91
N THR A 85 -12.27 20.80 -1.89
CA THR A 85 -13.28 19.88 -2.45
C THR A 85 -13.64 20.15 -3.92
N GLU A 86 -13.13 21.22 -4.51
CA GLU A 86 -13.38 21.55 -5.92
C GLU A 86 -12.37 20.89 -6.86
N LYS A 87 -11.12 20.76 -6.38
CA LYS A 87 -9.95 20.38 -7.16
C LYS A 87 -9.12 19.28 -6.51
N PHE A 88 -9.31 19.04 -5.20
CA PHE A 88 -8.49 18.14 -4.40
C PHE A 88 -6.99 18.50 -4.42
N GLU A 89 -6.70 19.80 -4.51
CA GLU A 89 -5.38 20.39 -4.44
C GLU A 89 -4.99 20.61 -2.97
N THR A 90 -3.71 20.41 -2.66
CA THR A 90 -3.18 20.64 -1.31
C THR A 90 -2.90 22.13 -1.06
N ASP A 91 -2.36 22.47 0.10
CA ASP A 91 -1.82 23.82 0.34
C ASP A 91 -0.64 24.18 -0.58
N GLN A 92 0.02 23.17 -1.14
CA GLN A 92 1.09 23.33 -2.13
C GLN A 92 0.53 23.26 -3.54
N LYS A 93 0.61 24.39 -4.27
CA LYS A 93 0.10 24.53 -5.63
C LYS A 93 0.72 23.51 -6.57
N GLY A 94 -0.11 22.81 -7.34
CA GLY A 94 0.28 21.76 -8.27
C GLY A 94 0.47 20.38 -7.63
N ILE A 95 0.38 20.27 -6.31
CA ILE A 95 0.34 18.99 -5.59
C ILE A 95 -1.10 18.69 -5.20
N PHE A 96 -1.55 17.48 -5.53
CA PHE A 96 -2.91 17.00 -5.29
C PHE A 96 -2.87 15.73 -4.44
N ALA A 97 -3.94 15.49 -3.68
CA ALA A 97 -4.11 14.25 -2.93
C ALA A 97 -5.53 13.71 -3.13
N ILE A 98 -5.64 12.45 -3.54
CA ILE A 98 -6.89 11.75 -3.81
C ILE A 98 -6.89 10.37 -3.13
N GLY A 99 -8.07 9.81 -2.88
CA GLY A 99 -8.22 8.53 -2.22
C GLY A 99 -8.02 8.62 -0.71
N ASP A 100 -7.64 7.51 -0.08
CA ASP A 100 -7.65 7.36 1.38
C ASP A 100 -6.61 8.20 2.13
N ILE A 101 -5.67 8.82 1.41
CA ILE A 101 -4.61 9.67 1.97
C ILE A 101 -5.09 11.10 2.27
N ASN A 102 -6.17 11.57 1.63
CA ASN A 102 -6.64 12.94 1.82
C ASN A 102 -7.72 13.06 2.90
N THR A 103 -8.04 14.29 3.28
CA THR A 103 -9.15 14.63 4.17
C THR A 103 -9.80 15.96 3.80
N TYR A 104 -11.11 16.02 3.99
CA TYR A 104 -11.98 17.19 3.83
C TYR A 104 -13.31 16.92 4.58
N PRO A 105 -14.14 17.95 4.86
CA PRO A 105 -15.41 17.75 5.56
C PRO A 105 -16.31 16.73 4.85
N GLY A 106 -16.66 15.65 5.56
CA GLY A 106 -17.52 14.57 5.03
C GLY A 106 -16.78 13.46 4.24
N LYS A 107 -15.44 13.42 4.26
CA LYS A 107 -14.65 12.37 3.60
C LYS A 107 -15.06 10.96 4.03
N LEU A 108 -15.25 10.07 3.04
CA LEU A 108 -15.39 8.63 3.23
C LEU A 108 -14.24 7.90 2.50
N LYS A 109 -13.65 6.90 3.16
CA LYS A 109 -12.57 6.06 2.60
C LYS A 109 -13.15 4.93 1.74
N LEU A 110 -13.68 5.32 0.59
CA LEU A 110 -14.29 4.43 -0.39
C LEU A 110 -13.61 4.59 -1.74
N ILE A 111 -13.45 3.47 -2.45
CA ILE A 111 -12.89 3.45 -3.81
C ILE A 111 -13.67 4.41 -4.73
N LEU A 112 -15.00 4.47 -4.61
CA LEU A 112 -15.85 5.36 -5.41
C LEU A 112 -15.54 6.85 -5.19
N CYS A 113 -15.22 7.24 -3.96
CA CYS A 113 -14.86 8.62 -3.63
C CYS A 113 -13.53 8.97 -4.30
N GLY A 114 -12.55 8.06 -4.24
CA GLY A 114 -11.29 8.22 -4.97
C GLY A 114 -11.47 8.44 -6.48
N PHE A 115 -12.43 7.78 -7.13
CA PHE A 115 -12.73 8.03 -8.55
C PHE A 115 -13.32 9.41 -8.80
N HIS A 116 -14.27 9.86 -7.97
CA HIS A 116 -14.81 11.22 -8.04
C HIS A 116 -13.70 12.27 -7.85
N GLU A 117 -12.82 12.04 -6.88
CA GLU A 117 -11.70 12.91 -6.56
C GLU A 117 -10.70 13.00 -7.72
N ALA A 118 -10.36 11.85 -8.32
CA ALA A 118 -9.49 11.80 -9.49
C ALA A 118 -10.05 12.59 -10.68
N ALA A 119 -11.37 12.54 -10.90
CA ALA A 119 -12.02 13.23 -12.01
C ALA A 119 -11.90 14.76 -11.89
N LEU A 120 -12.15 15.32 -10.70
CA LEU A 120 -12.01 16.75 -10.46
C LEU A 120 -10.54 17.20 -10.43
N MET A 121 -9.66 16.40 -9.82
CA MET A 121 -8.22 16.67 -9.82
C MET A 121 -7.65 16.77 -11.24
N ALA A 122 -8.00 15.85 -12.14
CA ALA A 122 -7.50 15.84 -13.51
C ALA A 122 -7.86 17.14 -14.28
N GLN A 123 -9.04 17.70 -14.03
CA GLN A 123 -9.46 18.98 -14.64
C GLN A 123 -8.54 20.13 -14.21
N LYS A 124 -8.20 20.20 -12.93
CA LYS A 124 -7.30 21.23 -12.41
C LYS A 124 -5.86 21.00 -12.86
N ALA A 125 -5.37 19.77 -12.77
CA ALA A 125 -4.03 19.40 -13.22
C ALA A 125 -3.79 19.73 -14.70
N HIS A 126 -4.78 19.49 -15.57
CA HIS A 126 -4.68 19.83 -16.99
C HIS A 126 -4.40 21.33 -17.21
N SER A 127 -4.98 22.22 -16.39
CA SER A 127 -4.71 23.68 -16.50
C SER A 127 -3.27 24.05 -16.16
N TYR A 128 -2.56 23.25 -15.35
CA TYR A 128 -1.14 23.44 -15.08
C TYR A 128 -0.25 22.86 -16.18
N VAL A 129 -0.65 21.70 -16.73
CA VAL A 129 0.13 21.03 -17.79
C VAL A 129 -0.02 21.75 -19.13
N TYR A 130 -1.21 22.27 -19.44
CA TYR A 130 -1.50 22.99 -20.68
C TYR A 130 -2.19 24.35 -20.40
N PRO A 131 -1.47 25.36 -19.91
CA PRO A 131 -2.05 26.65 -19.53
C PRO A 131 -2.81 27.36 -20.67
N ASP A 132 -2.33 27.21 -21.90
CA ASP A 132 -2.92 27.86 -23.08
C ASP A 132 -4.09 27.07 -23.70
N LYS A 133 -4.39 25.87 -23.20
CA LYS A 133 -5.47 25.03 -23.74
C LYS A 133 -6.70 25.10 -22.86
N LYS A 134 -7.79 25.63 -23.42
CA LYS A 134 -9.11 25.58 -22.79
C LYS A 134 -9.66 24.15 -22.84
N ILE A 135 -10.13 23.64 -21.72
CA ILE A 135 -10.79 22.33 -21.64
C ILE A 135 -12.23 22.48 -22.13
N THR A 136 -12.59 21.73 -23.16
CA THR A 136 -13.97 21.55 -23.59
C THR A 136 -14.47 20.24 -22.99
N PHE A 137 -15.52 20.30 -22.16
CA PHE A 137 -16.10 19.10 -21.56
C PHE A 137 -16.82 18.26 -22.62
N GLN A 138 -16.56 16.95 -22.63
CA GLN A 138 -17.08 16.00 -23.60
C GLN A 138 -17.45 14.70 -22.90
N TYR A 139 -18.50 14.03 -23.37
CA TYR A 139 -18.90 12.71 -22.87
C TYR A 139 -18.22 11.59 -23.66
N THR A 140 -17.73 10.57 -22.97
CA THR A 140 -17.07 9.40 -23.59
C THR A 140 -18.01 8.64 -24.53
N THR A 141 -19.31 8.67 -24.28
CA THR A 141 -20.33 8.00 -25.09
C THR A 141 -20.57 8.66 -26.45
N SER A 142 -20.33 9.96 -26.61
CA SER A 142 -20.66 10.70 -27.86
C SER A 142 -19.45 11.32 -28.55
N SER A 143 -18.34 11.55 -27.84
CA SER A 143 -17.15 12.16 -28.43
C SER A 143 -16.28 11.16 -29.20
N THR A 144 -16.15 11.39 -30.49
CA THR A 144 -15.20 10.68 -31.36
C THR A 144 -13.75 10.91 -30.93
N ASP A 145 -13.40 12.13 -30.50
CA ASP A 145 -12.06 12.48 -30.02
C ASP A 145 -11.68 11.67 -28.77
N LEU A 146 -12.60 11.52 -27.82
CA LEU A 146 -12.37 10.71 -26.62
C LEU A 146 -12.29 9.22 -26.94
N ARG A 147 -13.18 8.71 -27.80
CA ARG A 147 -13.15 7.31 -28.25
C ARG A 147 -11.83 6.96 -28.93
N LYS A 148 -11.30 7.86 -29.77
CA LYS A 148 -9.98 7.71 -30.39
C LYS A 148 -8.85 7.62 -29.35
N LYS A 149 -8.89 8.44 -28.28
CA LYS A 149 -7.92 8.35 -27.17
C LYS A 149 -8.02 7.04 -26.39
N LEU A 150 -9.22 6.45 -26.32
CA LEU A 150 -9.47 5.16 -25.69
C LEU A 150 -9.12 3.96 -26.59
N GLY A 151 -8.73 4.18 -27.85
CA GLY A 151 -8.47 3.10 -28.81
C GLY A 151 -9.73 2.38 -29.30
N VAL A 152 -10.90 2.99 -29.12
CA VAL A 152 -12.18 2.46 -29.59
C VAL A 152 -12.53 3.19 -30.88
N LEU A 153 -12.41 2.51 -32.02
CA LEU A 153 -12.92 2.97 -33.32
C LEU A 153 -14.33 2.45 -33.53
#